data_AF-A0AAV8RPK3-F1
#
_entry.id   AF-A0AAV8RPK3-F1
#
_cell.length_a   1.000
_cell.length_b   1.000
_cell.length_c   1.000
_cell.angle_alpha   90.00
_cell.angle_beta   90.00
_cell.angle_gamma   90.00
#
_symmetry.space_group_name_H-M   'P 1'
#
loop_
_entity.id
_entity.type
_entity.pdbx_description
1 polymer ?
#
loop_
_entity_poly.entity_id
_entity_poly.type
_entity_poly.pdbx_seq_one_letter_code
_entity_poly.pdbx_strand_id
1 'polypeptide(L)'
;MDAAPPPPRSPASLRWSILRRSLLRRPSSSAPDDPLEVSTKNVSRKRGGGFNLIPCHPLDDSDSVEVPEATLRAKDIVGPRDICTRYKLPLENGPALVMIQRMEHCVDLNDFEISTRYDIDTTGLVCSWPSEDVLAYFCVKHPFMFRSKRVIELGSGYGLAGLAIAASSDAQEVVISDGNPDVVDYIQHNISVNAQVFGATKVQSMILHWNQDLVSDVLSSFDVVVASDCTFFKQFHESLACTVKSLLKRSEVSEAIFLSPKRGGKKTGEIGCIHNII
;
A
#
# COMPACT_ATOMS: atom_id res chain seq x y z
N MET A 1 -29.01 27.37 -30.86
CA MET A 1 -29.36 26.06 -30.29
C MET A 1 -28.07 25.47 -29.76
N ASP A 2 -27.76 25.75 -28.50
CA ASP A 2 -26.55 25.24 -27.86
C ASP A 2 -26.75 23.76 -27.53
N ALA A 3 -25.86 22.93 -28.07
CA ALA A 3 -25.85 21.50 -27.79
C ALA A 3 -25.45 21.26 -26.33
N ALA A 4 -26.20 20.41 -25.65
CA ALA A 4 -25.90 20.00 -24.28
C ALA A 4 -24.48 19.41 -24.20
N PRO A 5 -23.74 19.67 -23.10
CA PRO A 5 -22.41 19.11 -22.92
C PRO A 5 -22.48 17.57 -22.90
N PRO A 6 -21.45 16.89 -23.46
CA PRO A 6 -21.45 15.44 -23.52
C PRO A 6 -21.48 14.84 -22.10
N PRO A 7 -22.13 13.68 -21.91
CA PRO A 7 -22.19 13.03 -20.61
C PRO A 7 -20.78 12.72 -20.07
N PRO A 8 -20.59 12.72 -18.74
CA PRO A 8 -19.30 12.40 -18.14
C PRO A 8 -18.84 11.02 -18.63
N ARG A 9 -17.60 10.96 -19.09
CA ARG A 9 -16.97 9.73 -19.58
C ARG A 9 -16.93 8.70 -18.45
N SER A 10 -17.48 7.52 -18.69
CA SER A 10 -17.41 6.42 -17.72
C SER A 10 -15.94 6.10 -17.38
N PRO A 11 -15.61 5.67 -16.15
CA PRO A 11 -14.26 5.28 -15.75
C PRO A 11 -13.61 4.31 -16.75
N ALA A 12 -14.41 3.39 -17.32
CA ALA A 12 -14.00 2.48 -18.38
C ALA A 12 -13.48 3.20 -19.64
N SER A 13 -14.14 4.25 -20.11
CA SER A 13 -13.72 5.00 -21.31
C SER A 13 -12.44 5.81 -21.10
N LEU A 14 -12.19 6.26 -19.86
CA LEU A 14 -10.93 6.90 -19.48
C LEU A 14 -9.80 5.85 -19.42
N ARG A 15 -10.07 4.67 -18.86
CA ARG A 15 -9.16 3.50 -18.81
C ARG A 15 -8.75 3.04 -20.21
N TRP A 16 -9.69 2.90 -21.17
CA TRP A 16 -9.37 2.59 -22.59
C TRP A 16 -8.49 3.64 -23.26
N SER A 17 -8.67 4.92 -22.92
CA SER A 17 -7.88 6.01 -23.49
C SER A 17 -6.43 6.03 -22.97
N ILE A 18 -6.22 5.59 -21.73
CA ILE A 18 -4.90 5.43 -21.11
C ILE A 18 -4.20 4.20 -21.69
N LEU A 19 -4.91 3.06 -21.81
CA LEU A 19 -4.41 1.82 -22.42
C LEU A 19 -4.00 2.01 -23.89
N ARG A 20 -4.79 2.78 -24.66
CA ARG A 20 -4.45 3.11 -26.06
C ARG A 20 -3.15 3.91 -26.17
N ARG A 21 -2.84 4.77 -25.19
CA ARG A 21 -1.61 5.58 -25.20
C ARG A 21 -0.37 4.78 -24.78
N SER A 22 -0.51 3.79 -23.91
CA SER A 22 0.60 2.91 -23.53
C SER A 22 0.94 1.90 -24.63
N LEU A 23 -0.06 1.34 -25.32
CA LEU A 23 0.13 0.33 -26.37
C LEU A 23 0.66 0.90 -27.71
N LEU A 24 0.42 2.18 -28.01
CA LEU A 24 0.89 2.81 -29.25
C LEU A 24 2.34 3.34 -29.18
N ARG A 25 3.00 3.23 -28.03
CA ARG A 25 4.40 3.63 -27.88
C ARG A 25 5.32 2.50 -28.36
N ARG A 26 5.50 2.39 -29.68
CA ARG A 26 6.47 1.47 -30.30
C ARG A 26 7.90 1.80 -29.83
N PRO A 27 8.74 0.80 -29.51
CA PRO A 27 10.20 1.01 -29.45
C PRO A 27 10.71 1.16 -30.89
N SER A 28 11.40 2.25 -31.18
CA SER A 28 12.17 2.37 -32.43
C SER A 28 13.39 1.45 -32.35
N SER A 29 13.47 0.48 -33.27
CA SER A 29 14.55 -0.51 -33.40
C SER A 29 15.57 -0.13 -34.48
N SER A 30 16.88 -0.26 -34.18
CA SER A 30 18.01 -0.65 -35.07
C SER A 30 19.34 -0.38 -34.33
N ALA A 31 20.38 -1.22 -34.20
CA ALA A 31 20.80 -2.57 -34.63
C ALA A 31 22.06 -2.99 -33.78
N PRO A 32 22.92 -3.97 -34.17
CA PRO A 32 22.99 -5.38 -33.72
C PRO A 32 24.13 -5.74 -32.73
N ASP A 33 24.10 -7.00 -32.27
CA ASP A 33 24.82 -7.66 -31.16
C ASP A 33 26.38 -7.66 -31.17
N ASP A 34 26.99 -7.73 -29.96
CA ASP A 34 28.28 -8.40 -29.69
C ASP A 34 28.27 -9.04 -28.27
N PRO A 35 28.85 -10.24 -28.06
CA PRO A 35 28.48 -11.19 -27.01
C PRO A 35 29.40 -11.11 -25.80
N LEU A 36 28.88 -10.58 -24.70
CA LEU A 36 29.39 -10.78 -23.35
C LEU A 36 28.19 -10.80 -22.41
N GLU A 37 27.51 -11.94 -22.34
CA GLU A 37 26.99 -12.36 -21.03
C GLU A 37 28.17 -12.33 -20.07
N VAL A 38 28.09 -11.47 -19.06
CA VAL A 38 28.52 -11.72 -17.68
C VAL A 38 28.47 -10.40 -16.90
N SER A 39 27.90 -10.49 -15.71
CA SER A 39 27.97 -9.53 -14.60
C SER A 39 26.87 -8.46 -14.54
N THR A 40 25.76 -8.87 -13.91
CA THR A 40 25.22 -8.19 -12.72
C THR A 40 25.28 -6.66 -12.75
N LYS A 41 24.37 -6.00 -13.49
CA LYS A 41 24.09 -4.58 -13.25
C LYS A 41 22.60 -4.25 -13.40
N ASN A 42 22.05 -3.83 -12.26
CA ASN A 42 20.85 -3.01 -12.06
C ASN A 42 19.56 -3.73 -11.63
N VAL A 43 19.67 -4.59 -10.63
CA VAL A 43 18.61 -4.72 -9.61
C VAL A 43 18.55 -3.41 -8.82
N SER A 44 17.35 -2.92 -8.54
CA SER A 44 17.01 -1.60 -7.98
C SER A 44 17.05 -0.42 -8.96
N ARG A 45 15.92 -0.22 -9.65
CA ARG A 45 15.57 1.09 -10.21
C ARG A 45 14.16 1.47 -9.77
N LYS A 46 14.00 1.72 -8.46
CA LYS A 46 13.04 2.72 -7.95
C LYS A 46 13.33 3.97 -8.78
N ARG A 47 12.52 4.29 -9.79
CA ARG A 47 12.74 5.45 -10.64
C ARG A 47 12.64 6.71 -9.78
N GLY A 48 13.79 7.22 -9.33
CA GLY A 48 14.03 8.58 -8.83
C GLY A 48 13.07 9.11 -7.75
N GLY A 49 13.54 9.12 -6.49
CA GLY A 49 13.12 10.14 -5.51
C GLY A 49 11.99 9.76 -4.54
N GLY A 50 12.04 8.58 -3.92
CA GLY A 50 11.36 8.38 -2.63
C GLY A 50 12.09 9.15 -1.52
N PHE A 51 11.43 9.44 -0.40
CA PHE A 51 12.05 10.17 0.72
C PHE A 51 13.14 9.35 1.45
N ASN A 52 13.24 8.04 1.18
CA ASN A 52 14.22 7.11 1.77
C ASN A 52 14.25 7.16 3.31
N LEU A 53 13.09 7.38 3.93
CA LEU A 53 12.95 7.51 5.38
C LEU A 53 13.09 6.17 6.12
N ILE A 54 12.71 5.08 5.45
CA ILE A 54 12.93 3.70 5.91
C ILE A 54 13.90 3.05 4.91
N PRO A 55 15.12 2.70 5.33
CA PRO A 55 16.05 1.97 4.47
C PRO A 55 15.43 0.66 4.01
N CYS A 56 15.46 0.41 2.70
CA CYS A 56 14.95 -0.83 2.11
C CYS A 56 15.89 -1.36 1.02
N HIS A 57 15.98 -2.67 0.89
CA HIS A 57 16.73 -3.34 -0.17
C HIS A 57 16.00 -4.60 -0.65
N PRO A 58 15.98 -4.86 -1.97
CA PRO A 58 15.54 -6.15 -2.50
C PRO A 58 16.34 -7.30 -1.89
N LEU A 59 15.70 -8.45 -1.69
CA LEU A 59 16.36 -9.69 -1.32
C LEU A 59 16.71 -10.49 -2.57
N ASP A 60 17.90 -11.07 -2.57
CA ASP A 60 18.34 -12.02 -3.59
C ASP A 60 17.77 -13.42 -3.30
N ASP A 61 17.69 -14.28 -4.31
CA ASP A 61 17.15 -15.65 -4.19
C ASP A 61 17.83 -16.50 -3.10
N SER A 62 19.09 -16.20 -2.78
CA SER A 62 19.87 -16.88 -1.75
C SER A 62 19.62 -16.34 -0.33
N ASP A 63 19.03 -15.16 -0.20
CA ASP A 63 18.82 -14.54 1.11
C ASP A 63 17.81 -15.34 1.93
N SER A 64 18.14 -15.52 3.22
CA SER A 64 17.26 -16.14 4.18
C SER A 64 16.24 -15.13 4.72
N VAL A 65 15.01 -15.59 4.85
CA VAL A 65 13.89 -14.90 5.50
C VAL A 65 13.45 -15.77 6.67
N GLU A 66 13.52 -15.18 7.86
CA GLU A 66 12.95 -15.78 9.05
C GLU A 66 11.43 -15.68 8.95
N VAL A 67 10.76 -16.81 9.11
CA VAL A 67 9.30 -16.92 9.16
C VAL A 67 8.94 -17.72 10.43
N PRO A 68 7.66 -17.77 10.85
CA PRO A 68 7.28 -18.60 11.98
C PRO A 68 7.73 -20.05 11.78
N GLU A 69 8.47 -20.57 12.77
CA GLU A 69 8.90 -21.97 12.86
C GLU A 69 9.86 -22.46 11.74
N ALA A 70 10.33 -21.57 10.85
CA ALA A 70 11.25 -21.93 9.78
C ALA A 70 12.16 -20.77 9.33
N THR A 71 13.21 -21.13 8.61
CA THR A 71 14.01 -20.17 7.83
C THR A 71 13.92 -20.59 6.38
N LEU A 72 13.25 -19.77 5.56
CA LEU A 72 13.07 -20.03 4.14
C LEU A 72 14.01 -19.15 3.33
N ARG A 73 14.30 -19.53 2.09
CA ARG A 73 14.97 -18.61 1.16
C ARG A 73 13.94 -17.70 0.52
N ALA A 74 14.33 -16.49 0.14
CA ALA A 74 13.46 -15.53 -0.51
C ALA A 74 12.71 -16.15 -1.71
N LYS A 75 13.42 -16.91 -2.56
CA LYS A 75 12.84 -17.62 -3.72
C LYS A 75 11.76 -18.65 -3.40
N ASP A 76 11.78 -19.19 -2.18
CA ASP A 76 10.85 -20.22 -1.74
C ASP A 76 9.56 -19.57 -1.18
N ILE A 77 9.55 -18.24 -1.03
CA ILE A 77 8.43 -17.42 -0.53
C ILE A 77 7.76 -16.64 -1.68
N VAL A 78 8.53 -16.18 -2.66
CA VAL A 78 8.01 -15.35 -3.76
C VAL A 78 7.51 -16.16 -4.95
N GLY A 79 6.39 -15.74 -5.54
CA GLY A 79 5.98 -16.22 -6.85
C GLY A 79 6.89 -15.69 -7.97
N PRO A 80 6.77 -16.25 -9.20
CA PRO A 80 7.61 -15.86 -10.34
C PRO A 80 7.41 -14.40 -10.81
N ARG A 81 6.40 -13.71 -10.28
CA ARG A 81 6.05 -12.31 -10.60
C ARG A 81 6.21 -11.38 -9.40
N ASP A 82 6.78 -11.88 -8.31
CA ASP A 82 6.90 -11.13 -7.07
C ASP A 82 8.36 -10.77 -6.79
N ILE A 83 8.54 -9.68 -6.06
CA ILE A 83 9.80 -9.25 -5.49
C ILE A 83 9.67 -9.22 -3.98
N CYS A 84 10.72 -9.66 -3.31
CA CYS A 84 10.85 -9.58 -1.87
C CYS A 84 11.75 -8.40 -1.51
N THR A 85 11.25 -7.48 -0.67
CA THR A 85 12.00 -6.30 -0.22
C THR A 85 12.08 -6.29 1.29
N ARG A 86 13.29 -6.15 1.85
CA ARG A 86 13.50 -5.98 3.29
C ARG A 86 13.53 -4.50 3.63
N TYR A 87 12.71 -4.10 4.61
CA TYR A 87 12.65 -2.76 5.18
C TYR A 87 13.24 -2.79 6.59
N LYS A 88 14.22 -1.93 6.87
CA LYS A 88 14.80 -1.79 8.21
C LYS A 88 14.11 -0.64 8.94
N LEU A 89 13.26 -0.95 9.92
CA LEU A 89 12.57 0.08 10.69
C LEU A 89 13.60 0.98 11.41
N PRO A 90 13.45 2.32 11.38
CA PRO A 90 14.41 3.26 11.95
C PRO A 90 14.31 3.36 13.48
N LEU A 91 14.47 2.23 14.16
CA LEU A 91 14.51 2.06 15.61
C LEU A 91 15.88 1.48 16.02
N GLU A 92 16.31 1.79 17.23
CA GLU A 92 17.51 1.18 17.81
C GLU A 92 17.24 -0.31 18.04
N ASN A 93 18.02 -1.18 17.35
CA ASN A 93 17.79 -2.63 17.30
C ASN A 93 16.37 -3.03 16.86
N GLY A 94 15.73 -2.19 16.01
CA GLY A 94 14.40 -2.44 15.49
C GLY A 94 14.31 -3.68 14.59
N PRO A 95 13.13 -4.31 14.52
CA PRO A 95 12.91 -5.41 13.59
C PRO A 95 13.00 -4.92 12.14
N ALA A 96 13.35 -5.85 11.25
CA ALA A 96 13.18 -5.65 9.83
C ALA A 96 11.84 -6.25 9.40
N LEU A 97 11.17 -5.59 8.46
CA LEU A 97 10.00 -6.13 7.78
C LEU A 97 10.40 -6.69 6.43
N VAL A 98 9.73 -7.74 6.00
CA VAL A 98 9.87 -8.33 4.68
C VAL A 98 8.56 -8.17 3.92
N MET A 99 8.61 -7.48 2.79
CA MET A 99 7.46 -7.18 1.96
C MET A 99 7.56 -7.95 0.65
N ILE A 100 6.54 -8.76 0.37
CA ILE A 100 6.30 -9.37 -0.93
C ILE A 100 5.41 -8.42 -1.71
N GLN A 101 5.85 -8.10 -2.93
CA GLN A 101 5.15 -7.18 -3.81
C GLN A 101 5.20 -7.71 -5.23
N ARG A 102 4.17 -7.41 -6.02
CA ARG A 102 4.19 -7.73 -7.44
C ARG A 102 5.22 -6.86 -8.16
N MET A 103 5.92 -7.42 -9.15
CA MET A 103 6.82 -6.65 -10.01
C MET A 103 6.03 -5.61 -10.83
N GLU A 104 6.53 -4.36 -10.88
CA GLU A 104 5.87 -3.18 -11.51
C GLU A 104 5.45 -3.37 -12.99
N HIS A 105 5.97 -4.37 -13.68
CA HIS A 105 5.69 -4.64 -15.10
C HIS A 105 4.76 -5.81 -15.35
N CYS A 106 4.26 -6.46 -14.29
CA CYS A 106 3.31 -7.54 -14.39
C CYS A 106 1.90 -6.97 -14.28
N VAL A 107 1.31 -6.45 -15.36
CA VAL A 107 -0.15 -6.19 -15.43
C VAL A 107 -0.80 -7.32 -16.23
N ASP A 108 -1.85 -7.93 -15.69
CA ASP A 108 -2.56 -9.08 -16.28
C ASP A 108 -3.99 -8.69 -16.65
N LEU A 109 -4.59 -9.42 -17.60
CA LEU A 109 -5.99 -9.31 -17.97
C LEU A 109 -6.93 -9.51 -16.77
N ASN A 110 -6.54 -10.37 -15.82
CA ASN A 110 -7.30 -10.60 -14.59
C ASN A 110 -7.42 -9.33 -13.73
N ASP A 111 -6.41 -8.46 -13.73
CA ASP A 111 -6.44 -7.19 -12.99
C ASP A 111 -7.57 -6.29 -13.50
N PHE A 112 -7.86 -6.35 -14.81
CA PHE A 112 -8.98 -5.61 -15.42
C PHE A 112 -10.33 -6.23 -15.09
N GLU A 113 -10.41 -7.55 -15.02
CA GLU A 113 -11.64 -8.26 -14.64
C GLU A 113 -12.03 -7.93 -13.21
N ILE A 114 -11.07 -8.00 -12.27
CA ILE A 114 -11.27 -7.66 -10.86
C ILE A 114 -11.61 -6.18 -10.70
N SER A 115 -10.87 -5.28 -11.36
CA SER A 115 -11.18 -3.85 -11.36
C SER A 115 -12.60 -3.53 -11.86
N THR A 116 -13.09 -4.29 -12.85
CA THR A 116 -14.44 -4.12 -13.39
C THR A 116 -15.49 -4.74 -12.48
N ARG A 117 -15.22 -5.92 -11.91
CA ARG A 117 -16.14 -6.68 -11.06
C ARG A 117 -16.43 -5.95 -9.74
N TYR A 118 -15.41 -5.36 -9.13
CA TYR A 118 -15.51 -4.76 -7.80
C TYR A 118 -15.59 -3.22 -7.84
N ASP A 119 -15.57 -2.60 -9.03
CA ASP A 119 -15.45 -1.14 -9.23
C ASP A 119 -14.31 -0.50 -8.43
N ILE A 120 -13.18 -1.20 -8.39
CA ILE A 120 -11.96 -0.77 -7.70
C ILE A 120 -10.87 -0.38 -8.69
N ASP A 121 -9.90 0.39 -8.22
CA ASP A 121 -8.67 0.62 -8.96
C ASP A 121 -7.59 -0.41 -8.59
N THR A 122 -6.58 -0.54 -9.45
CA THR A 122 -5.46 -1.50 -9.27
C THR A 122 -4.21 -0.82 -8.72
N THR A 123 -4.33 0.42 -8.22
CA THR A 123 -3.21 1.28 -7.83
C THR A 123 -2.42 0.68 -6.67
N GLY A 124 -3.09 -0.05 -5.78
CA GLY A 124 -2.47 -0.79 -4.68
C GLY A 124 -1.57 -1.96 -5.13
N LEU A 125 -1.73 -2.47 -6.36
CA LEU A 125 -0.90 -3.56 -6.91
C LEU A 125 0.36 -3.04 -7.63
N VAL A 126 0.44 -1.74 -7.93
CA VAL A 126 1.50 -1.19 -8.79
C VAL A 126 2.82 -1.06 -8.04
N CYS A 127 2.84 -0.34 -6.92
CA CYS A 127 4.02 -0.15 -6.09
C CYS A 127 3.67 0.48 -4.72
N SER A 128 4.62 0.47 -3.79
CA SER A 128 4.54 1.32 -2.59
C SER A 128 4.68 2.79 -2.97
N TRP A 129 3.63 3.58 -2.71
CA TRP A 129 3.61 5.01 -2.96
C TRP A 129 4.53 5.77 -2.00
N PRO A 130 5.16 6.89 -2.40
CA PRO A 130 6.05 7.64 -1.49
C PRO A 130 5.40 8.13 -0.20
N SER A 131 4.08 8.38 -0.20
CA SER A 131 3.32 8.73 1.00
C SER A 131 3.25 7.58 2.00
N GLU A 132 3.31 6.34 1.53
CA GLU A 132 3.29 5.13 2.35
C GLU A 132 4.57 5.00 3.16
N ASP A 133 5.72 5.21 2.51
CA ASP A 133 7.02 5.28 3.19
C ASP A 133 7.02 6.37 4.29
N VAL A 134 6.35 7.50 4.06
CA VAL A 134 6.23 8.61 5.02
C VAL A 134 5.30 8.25 6.17
N LEU A 135 4.14 7.64 5.89
CA LEU A 135 3.20 7.21 6.93
C LEU A 135 3.81 6.14 7.83
N ALA A 136 4.44 5.13 7.24
CA ALA A 136 5.16 4.11 8.00
C ALA A 136 6.25 4.73 8.88
N TYR A 137 7.04 5.66 8.33
CA TYR A 137 8.06 6.36 9.11
C TYR A 137 7.46 7.15 10.28
N PHE A 138 6.40 7.91 10.01
CA PHE A 138 5.69 8.67 11.03
C PHE A 138 5.20 7.76 12.16
N CYS A 139 4.56 6.64 11.82
CA CYS A 139 4.03 5.70 12.81
C CYS A 139 5.13 5.11 13.69
N VAL A 140 6.24 4.68 13.09
CA VAL A 140 7.42 4.15 13.81
C VAL A 140 8.05 5.18 14.75
N LYS A 141 7.99 6.47 14.40
CA LYS A 141 8.51 7.55 15.26
C LYS A 141 7.55 7.95 16.39
N HIS A 142 6.29 7.50 16.36
CA HIS A 142 5.27 7.83 17.35
C HIS A 142 4.58 6.57 17.91
N PRO A 143 5.33 5.57 18.41
CA PRO A 143 4.76 4.27 18.79
C PRO A 143 3.74 4.38 19.92
N PHE A 144 3.92 5.34 20.84
CA PHE A 144 2.99 5.59 21.94
C PHE A 144 1.57 5.98 21.48
N MET A 145 1.42 6.47 20.25
CA MET A 145 0.09 6.76 19.68
C MET A 145 -0.73 5.51 19.43
N PHE A 146 -0.10 4.34 19.29
CA PHE A 146 -0.77 3.09 18.92
C PHE A 146 -0.73 2.03 20.03
N ARG A 147 0.06 2.27 21.09
CA ARG A 147 0.19 1.35 22.21
C ARG A 147 -1.15 1.00 22.85
N SER A 148 -1.43 -0.29 22.98
CA SER A 148 -2.68 -0.83 23.52
C SER A 148 -3.95 -0.36 22.79
N LYS A 149 -3.83 0.14 21.56
CA LYS A 149 -4.96 0.59 20.73
C LYS A 149 -5.31 -0.42 19.65
N ARG A 150 -6.57 -0.38 19.20
CA ARG A 150 -7.01 -1.03 17.97
C ARG A 150 -6.84 -0.06 16.81
N VAL A 151 -6.09 -0.47 15.81
CA VAL A 151 -5.70 0.37 14.67
C VAL A 151 -6.22 -0.26 13.39
N ILE A 152 -6.71 0.56 12.46
CA ILE A 152 -7.01 0.13 11.09
C ILE A 152 -6.30 1.01 10.08
N GLU A 153 -5.68 0.38 9.10
CA GLU A 153 -5.16 1.04 7.90
C GLU A 153 -6.16 0.86 6.74
N LEU A 154 -6.54 1.97 6.10
CA LEU A 154 -7.43 1.99 4.93
C LEU A 154 -6.65 2.20 3.63
N GLY A 155 -7.00 1.43 2.60
CA GLY A 155 -6.37 1.56 1.28
C GLY A 155 -4.86 1.33 1.34
N SER A 156 -4.46 0.30 2.07
CA SER A 156 -3.09 0.08 2.51
C SER A 156 -2.12 -0.28 1.38
N GLY A 157 -2.62 -0.68 0.21
CA GLY A 157 -1.80 -1.41 -0.75
C GLY A 157 -1.16 -2.60 -0.05
N TYR A 158 0.16 -2.76 -0.20
CA TYR A 158 0.92 -3.85 0.42
C TYR A 158 1.00 -3.81 1.97
N GLY A 159 0.55 -2.73 2.64
CA GLY A 159 0.39 -2.69 4.11
C GLY A 159 1.62 -2.28 4.91
N LEU A 160 2.52 -1.48 4.34
CA LEU A 160 3.79 -1.16 5.00
C LEU A 160 3.58 -0.41 6.33
N ALA A 161 2.69 0.58 6.39
CA ALA A 161 2.45 1.32 7.62
C ALA A 161 1.80 0.46 8.71
N GLY A 162 0.78 -0.34 8.38
CA GLY A 162 0.15 -1.27 9.30
C GLY A 162 1.14 -2.30 9.87
N LEU A 163 1.98 -2.90 9.03
CA LEU A 163 3.03 -3.82 9.47
C LEU A 163 4.07 -3.13 10.37
N ALA A 164 4.44 -1.88 10.04
CA ALA A 164 5.36 -1.09 10.84
C ALA A 164 4.77 -0.75 12.22
N ILE A 165 3.49 -0.38 12.30
CA ILE A 165 2.76 -0.19 13.56
C ILE A 165 2.80 -1.47 14.38
N ALA A 166 2.44 -2.61 13.78
CA ALA A 166 2.39 -3.89 14.47
C ALA A 166 3.75 -4.31 15.06
N ALA A 167 4.84 -4.03 14.36
CA ALA A 167 6.18 -4.41 14.77
C ALA A 167 6.88 -3.41 15.71
N SER A 168 6.29 -2.24 16.00
CA SER A 168 7.00 -1.17 16.73
C SER A 168 6.24 -0.49 17.87
N SER A 169 4.97 -0.82 18.12
CA SER A 169 4.12 0.01 18.99
C SER A 169 3.42 -0.67 20.15
N ASP A 170 3.52 -2.00 20.30
CA ASP A 170 2.70 -2.76 21.26
C ASP A 170 1.20 -2.46 21.12
N ALA A 171 0.71 -2.34 19.88
CA ALA A 171 -0.72 -2.16 19.63
C ALA A 171 -1.51 -3.39 20.10
N GLN A 172 -2.78 -3.20 20.45
CA GLN A 172 -3.63 -4.33 20.81
C GLN A 172 -3.96 -5.17 19.56
N GLU A 173 -4.36 -4.48 18.49
CA GLU A 173 -4.73 -5.08 17.23
C GLU A 173 -4.44 -4.10 16.09
N VAL A 174 -3.93 -4.61 14.98
CA VAL A 174 -3.76 -3.87 13.73
C VAL A 174 -4.51 -4.60 12.62
N VAL A 175 -5.44 -3.91 11.98
CA VAL A 175 -6.19 -4.39 10.82
C VAL A 175 -5.69 -3.66 9.59
N ILE A 176 -5.23 -4.39 8.59
CA ILE A 176 -4.67 -3.82 7.36
C ILE A 176 -5.67 -4.10 6.24
N SER A 177 -6.22 -3.06 5.63
CA SER A 177 -7.35 -3.21 4.71
C SER A 177 -7.16 -2.52 3.37
N ASP A 178 -7.69 -3.17 2.34
CA ASP A 178 -7.76 -2.65 0.98
C ASP A 178 -9.10 -3.09 0.33
N GLY A 179 -9.54 -2.36 -0.68
CA GLY A 179 -10.73 -2.74 -1.45
C GLY A 179 -10.44 -3.83 -2.47
N ASN A 180 -9.17 -4.05 -2.82
CA ASN A 180 -8.80 -5.06 -3.80
C ASN A 180 -8.48 -6.42 -3.15
N PRO A 181 -9.25 -7.49 -3.45
CA PRO A 181 -8.99 -8.81 -2.87
C PRO A 181 -7.59 -9.34 -3.17
N ASP A 182 -7.02 -9.08 -4.35
CA ASP A 182 -5.66 -9.49 -4.67
C ASP A 182 -4.63 -8.76 -3.79
N VAL A 183 -4.89 -7.49 -3.49
CA VAL A 183 -4.03 -6.72 -2.56
C VAL A 183 -4.16 -7.30 -1.15
N VAL A 184 -5.37 -7.66 -0.73
CA VAL A 184 -5.61 -8.29 0.58
C VAL A 184 -4.91 -9.63 0.70
N ASP A 185 -4.82 -10.41 -0.37
CA ASP A 185 -4.01 -11.62 -0.40
C ASP A 185 -2.52 -11.30 -0.17
N TYR A 186 -1.97 -10.27 -0.83
CA TYR A 186 -0.59 -9.83 -0.55
C TYR A 186 -0.41 -9.36 0.90
N ILE A 187 -1.36 -8.61 1.45
CA ILE A 187 -1.35 -8.20 2.86
C ILE A 187 -1.28 -9.44 3.76
N GLN A 188 -2.10 -10.46 3.50
CA GLN A 188 -2.12 -11.69 4.29
C GLN A 188 -0.78 -12.44 4.23
N HIS A 189 -0.13 -12.51 3.07
CA HIS A 189 1.21 -13.07 2.93
C HIS A 189 2.24 -12.26 3.73
N ASN A 190 2.20 -10.93 3.61
CA ASN A 190 3.11 -10.04 4.33
C ASN A 190 2.93 -10.14 5.86
N ILE A 191 1.70 -10.28 6.35
CA ILE A 191 1.44 -10.56 7.77
C ILE A 191 2.10 -11.88 8.17
N SER A 192 1.92 -12.94 7.38
CA SER A 192 2.40 -14.28 7.71
C SER A 192 3.93 -14.35 7.77
N VAL A 193 4.64 -13.69 6.86
CA VAL A 193 6.11 -13.66 6.80
C VAL A 193 6.73 -12.85 7.95
N ASN A 194 6.00 -11.91 8.52
CA ASN A 194 6.49 -11.03 9.58
C ASN A 194 5.92 -11.39 10.97
N ALA A 195 5.18 -12.48 11.11
CA ALA A 195 4.44 -12.76 12.33
C ALA A 195 5.32 -12.85 13.60
N GLN A 196 6.57 -13.28 13.46
CA GLN A 196 7.53 -13.34 14.57
C GLN A 196 7.95 -11.97 15.13
N VAL A 197 7.79 -10.87 14.37
CA VAL A 197 8.20 -9.53 14.80
C VAL A 197 7.07 -8.70 15.41
N PHE A 198 5.84 -9.20 15.45
CA PHE A 198 4.69 -8.46 15.99
C PHE A 198 4.53 -8.57 17.52
N GLY A 199 5.30 -9.44 18.17
CA GLY A 199 5.18 -9.68 19.61
C GLY A 199 3.78 -10.17 19.98
N ALA A 200 3.10 -9.44 20.87
CA ALA A 200 1.73 -9.76 21.29
C ALA A 200 0.64 -9.09 20.43
N THR A 201 1.02 -8.24 19.47
CA THR A 201 0.07 -7.50 18.63
C THR A 201 -0.70 -8.47 17.73
N LYS A 202 -2.04 -8.45 17.78
CA LYS A 202 -2.87 -9.18 16.82
C LYS A 202 -2.86 -8.46 15.47
N VAL A 203 -2.55 -9.16 14.38
CA VAL A 203 -2.54 -8.56 13.03
C VAL A 203 -3.43 -9.36 12.09
N GLN A 204 -4.28 -8.69 11.32
CA GLN A 204 -5.17 -9.34 10.36
C GLN A 204 -5.37 -8.49 9.10
N SER A 205 -5.60 -9.16 7.98
CA SER A 205 -5.98 -8.53 6.70
C SER A 205 -7.50 -8.41 6.60
N MET A 206 -8.01 -7.45 5.83
CA MET A 206 -9.46 -7.26 5.63
C MET A 206 -9.78 -6.66 4.26
N ILE A 207 -10.75 -7.22 3.56
CA ILE A 207 -11.36 -6.56 2.39
C ILE A 207 -12.32 -5.49 2.89
N LEU A 208 -12.12 -4.24 2.49
CA LEU A 208 -12.99 -3.13 2.86
C LEU A 208 -13.17 -2.16 1.70
N HIS A 209 -14.42 -2.03 1.25
CA HIS A 209 -14.84 -1.02 0.27
C HIS A 209 -15.52 0.15 0.98
N TRP A 210 -15.08 1.38 0.70
CA TRP A 210 -15.59 2.57 1.39
C TRP A 210 -17.08 2.88 1.11
N ASN A 211 -17.65 2.26 0.08
CA ASN A 211 -19.03 2.47 -0.37
C ASN A 211 -19.97 1.28 -0.04
N GLN A 212 -19.52 0.33 0.78
CA GLN A 212 -20.31 -0.84 1.18
C GLN A 212 -20.61 -0.82 2.68
N ASP A 213 -21.66 -1.52 3.06
CA ASP A 213 -22.04 -1.68 4.46
C ASP A 213 -20.92 -2.40 5.24
N LEU A 214 -20.52 -1.80 6.35
CA LEU A 214 -19.53 -2.39 7.24
C LEU A 214 -20.17 -3.48 8.11
N VAL A 215 -19.42 -4.54 8.37
CA VAL A 215 -19.86 -5.60 9.30
C VAL A 215 -19.95 -5.07 10.74
N SER A 216 -20.89 -5.60 11.52
CA SER A 216 -21.17 -5.08 12.87
C SER A 216 -19.95 -5.10 13.81
N ASP A 217 -19.04 -6.06 13.64
CA ASP A 217 -17.88 -6.23 14.51
C ASP A 217 -16.79 -5.16 14.33
N VAL A 218 -16.78 -4.45 13.19
CA VAL A 218 -15.79 -3.39 12.92
C VAL A 218 -16.33 -1.99 13.19
N LEU A 219 -17.65 -1.83 13.31
CA LEU A 219 -18.30 -0.55 13.56
C LEU A 219 -17.92 0.02 14.93
N SER A 220 -17.52 1.30 14.93
CA SER A 220 -17.13 2.08 16.10
C SER A 220 -16.16 1.36 17.03
N SER A 221 -15.17 0.69 16.43
CA SER A 221 -14.37 -0.32 17.10
C SER A 221 -12.87 -0.01 17.13
N PHE A 222 -12.42 0.97 16.33
CA PHE A 222 -11.01 1.38 16.24
C PHE A 222 -10.73 2.67 17.01
N ASP A 223 -9.57 2.72 17.66
CA ASP A 223 -9.09 3.94 18.31
C ASP A 223 -8.36 4.84 17.30
N VAL A 224 -7.65 4.24 16.33
CA VAL A 224 -6.90 4.98 15.32
C VAL A 224 -7.21 4.45 13.93
N VAL A 225 -7.51 5.35 13.00
CA VAL A 225 -7.56 5.05 11.55
C VAL A 225 -6.36 5.71 10.90
N VAL A 226 -5.59 4.98 10.09
CA VAL A 226 -4.50 5.54 9.29
C VAL A 226 -4.78 5.34 7.80
N ALA A 227 -4.38 6.29 6.96
CA ALA A 227 -4.53 6.19 5.51
C ALA A 227 -3.48 7.01 4.76
N SER A 228 -2.95 6.42 3.69
CA SER A 228 -1.92 7.02 2.83
C SER A 228 -2.48 7.23 1.42
N ASP A 229 -2.41 8.47 0.91
CA ASP A 229 -2.80 8.88 -0.46
C ASP A 229 -4.21 8.43 -0.94
N CYS A 230 -5.10 8.11 0.00
CA CYS A 230 -6.48 7.71 -0.28
C CYS A 230 -7.39 8.86 -0.76
N THR A 231 -6.88 10.10 -0.76
CA THR A 231 -7.64 11.30 -1.15
C THR A 231 -7.48 11.68 -2.63
N PHE A 232 -6.88 10.81 -3.46
CA PHE A 232 -6.66 11.11 -4.87
C PHE A 232 -7.96 11.24 -5.68
N PHE A 233 -8.86 10.28 -5.57
CA PHE A 233 -10.10 10.23 -6.34
C PHE A 233 -11.24 10.96 -5.61
N LYS A 234 -11.56 12.18 -6.05
CA LYS A 234 -12.61 13.02 -5.45
C LYS A 234 -13.97 12.34 -5.30
N GLN A 235 -14.32 11.47 -6.23
CA GLN A 235 -15.58 10.73 -6.23
C GLN A 235 -15.75 9.80 -5.02
N PHE A 236 -14.66 9.44 -4.34
CA PHE A 236 -14.68 8.54 -3.17
C PHE A 236 -14.52 9.28 -1.83
N HIS A 237 -14.40 10.61 -1.82
CA HIS A 237 -14.14 11.39 -0.60
C HIS A 237 -15.28 11.27 0.42
N GLU A 238 -16.54 11.33 -0.02
CA GLU A 238 -17.69 11.18 0.86
C GLU A 238 -17.74 9.79 1.48
N SER A 239 -17.62 8.75 0.66
CA SER A 239 -17.58 7.35 1.08
C SER A 239 -16.44 7.09 2.08
N LEU A 240 -15.24 7.62 1.81
CA LEU A 240 -14.10 7.52 2.72
C LEU A 240 -14.37 8.20 4.06
N ALA A 241 -14.92 9.42 4.06
CA ALA A 241 -15.27 10.12 5.30
C ALA A 241 -16.33 9.38 6.11
N CYS A 242 -17.38 8.87 5.46
CA CYS A 242 -18.41 8.04 6.09
C CYS A 242 -17.82 6.76 6.70
N THR A 243 -16.88 6.11 5.99
CA THR A 243 -16.19 4.91 6.46
C THR A 243 -15.36 5.22 7.71
N VAL A 244 -14.52 6.25 7.67
CA VAL A 244 -13.70 6.67 8.83
C VAL A 244 -14.57 6.92 10.06
N LYS A 245 -15.65 7.69 9.90
CA LYS A 245 -16.59 7.98 10.98
C LYS A 245 -17.27 6.72 11.54
N SER A 246 -17.56 5.75 10.68
CA SER A 246 -18.21 4.51 11.07
C SER A 246 -17.26 3.53 11.76
N LEU A 247 -15.96 3.60 11.47
CA LEU A 247 -14.92 2.74 12.06
C LEU A 247 -14.42 3.25 13.41
N LEU A 248 -14.30 4.56 13.58
CA LEU A 248 -13.79 5.16 14.82
C LEU A 248 -14.76 4.97 15.99
N LYS A 249 -14.22 4.60 17.15
CA LYS A 249 -14.94 4.62 18.42
C LYS A 249 -15.49 6.02 18.69
N ARG A 250 -16.63 6.08 19.37
CA ARG A 250 -17.21 7.35 19.87
C ARG A 250 -16.47 7.79 21.12
N SER A 251 -15.24 8.27 20.95
CA SER A 251 -14.34 8.65 22.02
C SER A 251 -13.55 9.90 21.63
N GLU A 252 -13.30 10.80 22.57
CA GLU A 252 -12.50 12.01 22.32
C GLU A 252 -11.01 11.71 22.06
N VAL A 253 -10.56 10.49 22.38
CA VAL A 253 -9.18 10.05 22.10
C VAL A 253 -9.04 9.28 20.79
N SER A 254 -10.14 9.10 20.05
CA SER A 254 -10.11 8.48 18.73
C SER A 254 -9.63 9.47 17.68
N GLU A 255 -8.75 9.02 16.79
CA GLU A 255 -8.14 9.89 15.79
C GLU A 255 -7.99 9.21 14.43
N ALA A 256 -8.15 10.00 13.36
CA ALA A 256 -7.81 9.59 12.02
C ALA A 256 -6.53 10.32 11.58
N ILE A 257 -5.57 9.60 10.99
CA ILE A 257 -4.29 10.14 10.53
C ILE A 257 -4.20 9.91 9.02
N PHE A 258 -4.28 11.00 8.27
CA PHE A 258 -4.19 10.98 6.82
C PHE A 258 -2.88 11.62 6.38
N LEU A 259 -2.14 10.94 5.50
CA LEU A 259 -0.99 11.53 4.82
C LEU A 259 -1.22 11.48 3.32
N SER A 260 -1.30 12.65 2.69
CA SER A 260 -1.50 12.76 1.24
C SER A 260 -0.63 13.88 0.68
N PRO A 261 -0.02 13.71 -0.50
CA PRO A 261 0.66 14.81 -1.16
C PRO A 261 -0.32 15.93 -1.48
N LYS A 262 0.11 17.19 -1.35
CA LYS A 262 -0.71 18.32 -1.78
C LYS A 262 -0.75 18.35 -3.31
N ARG A 263 -1.89 18.01 -3.89
CA ARG A 263 -2.09 17.98 -5.35
C ARG A 263 -2.80 19.27 -5.80
N GLY A 264 -2.17 20.07 -6.66
CA GLY A 264 -2.81 21.24 -7.30
C GLY A 264 -2.26 22.64 -7.00
N GLY A 265 -1.03 22.80 -6.50
CA GLY A 265 -0.35 24.10 -6.35
C GLY A 265 0.96 24.22 -7.15
N LYS A 266 1.43 25.43 -7.45
CA LYS A 266 2.67 25.74 -8.22
C LYS A 266 4.00 25.28 -7.56
N LYS A 267 3.98 24.37 -6.59
CA LYS A 267 5.18 23.77 -5.98
C LYS A 267 4.98 22.26 -5.84
N THR A 268 5.66 21.49 -6.67
CA THR A 268 5.77 20.04 -6.56
C THR A 268 6.74 19.70 -5.43
N GLY A 269 6.27 19.12 -4.32
CA GLY A 269 7.12 18.64 -3.22
C GLY A 269 6.57 18.84 -1.80
N GLU A 270 5.43 19.49 -1.60
CA GLU A 270 4.83 19.64 -0.26
C GLU A 270 3.98 18.40 0.10
N ILE A 271 4.39 17.65 1.13
CA ILE A 271 3.54 16.67 1.81
C ILE A 271 2.45 17.47 2.55
N GLY A 272 1.19 17.22 2.23
CA GLY A 272 0.04 17.97 2.74
C GLY A 272 -0.64 17.26 3.90
N CYS A 273 -0.80 18.00 5.00
CA CYS A 273 -1.79 17.86 6.08
C CYS A 273 -2.02 16.47 6.70
N ILE A 274 -1.45 16.28 7.90
CA ILE A 274 -2.07 15.45 8.94
C ILE A 274 -3.42 16.11 9.26
N HIS A 275 -4.52 15.50 8.83
CA HIS A 275 -5.84 15.89 9.31
C HIS A 275 -6.20 14.96 10.46
N ASN A 276 -6.25 15.50 11.68
CA ASN A 276 -7.04 14.87 12.74
C ASN A 276 -8.50 15.11 12.37
N ILE A 277 -9.13 14.12 11.73
CA ILE A 277 -10.58 14.13 11.55
C ILE A 277 -11.15 13.67 12.90
N ILE A 278 -11.73 14.61 13.65
CA ILE A 278 -12.54 14.36 14.86
C ILE A 278 -13.99 14.12 14.42
#